data_AF-A0A3N5QZR4-F1
#
_entry.id   AF-A0A3N5QZR4-F1
#
_cell.length_a   1.000
_cell.length_b   1.000
_cell.length_c   1.000
_cell.angle_alpha   90.00
_cell.angle_beta   90.00
_cell.angle_gamma   90.00
#
_symmetry.space_group_name_H-M   'P 1'
#
loop_
_entity.id
_entity.type
_entity.pdbx_description
1 polymer ?
#
loop_
_entity_poly.entity_id
_entity_poly.type
_entity_poly.pdbx_seq_one_letter_code
_entity_poly.pdbx_strand_id
1 'polypeptide(L)'
;METDYRGRPFQIMADGIYFPDHRTLFSVDQAELWQPGLPAALPDAAPLRRERIGALVDRLRSRLSSSPFCEHLAHLTGIQIECPKTNPLRIDGIEKIIRGLRLNEIDQVIIGVQSLLGYGPGLTPSGDDVVTGMLLGLSRYPRSRFSGTRDPNDILPEMDVEEMIQKINPIAARATTLLSRNILANAARGWADERLIFSLDGIMTGFPDVDTCARYLAMWGSSSGIDSLVGMTLAVWGE
;
A
#
# COMPACT_ATOMS: atom_id res chain seq x y z
N MET A 1 1.92 35.47 5.05
CA MET A 1 0.67 35.20 5.79
C MET A 1 -0.16 34.33 4.89
N GLU A 2 -0.46 33.10 5.32
CA GLU A 2 -1.19 32.14 4.52
C GLU A 2 -2.68 32.26 4.81
N THR A 3 -3.52 31.73 3.92
CA THR A 3 -4.97 31.73 4.08
C THR A 3 -5.55 30.34 3.91
N ASP A 4 -6.49 29.96 4.77
CA ASP A 4 -7.21 28.69 4.63
C ASP A 4 -8.15 28.69 3.39
N TYR A 5 -8.83 27.57 3.14
CA TYR A 5 -9.77 27.44 2.01
C TYR A 5 -10.98 28.39 2.07
N ARG A 6 -11.19 29.08 3.19
CA ARG A 6 -12.22 30.13 3.38
C ARG A 6 -11.64 31.54 3.33
N GLY A 7 -10.35 31.69 3.01
CA GLY A 7 -9.65 32.96 2.95
C GLY A 7 -9.24 33.52 4.32
N ARG A 8 -9.32 32.73 5.40
CA ARG A 8 -8.98 33.21 6.76
C ARG A 8 -7.47 33.11 6.99
N PRO A 9 -6.83 34.14 7.55
CA PRO A 9 -5.39 34.14 7.78
C PRO A 9 -4.98 33.06 8.79
N PHE A 10 -3.83 32.44 8.55
CA PHE A 10 -3.10 31.65 9.53
C PHE A 10 -1.58 31.84 9.38
N GLN A 11 -0.84 31.43 10.41
CA GLN A 11 0.61 31.46 10.44
C GLN A 11 1.12 30.08 10.81
N ILE A 12 2.01 29.52 9.99
CA ILE A 12 2.80 28.35 10.36
C ILE A 12 3.99 28.85 11.18
N MET A 13 4.10 28.34 12.39
CA MET A 13 5.18 28.61 13.33
C MET A 13 6.00 27.33 13.55
N ALA A 14 7.16 27.43 14.18
CA ALA A 14 8.01 26.25 14.45
C ALA A 14 7.32 25.24 15.39
N ASP A 15 6.49 25.76 16.29
CA ASP A 15 5.78 25.07 17.37
C ASP A 15 4.31 24.81 17.05
N GLY A 16 3.80 25.19 15.86
CA GLY A 16 2.39 24.96 15.56
C GLY A 16 1.79 25.80 14.44
N ILE A 17 0.45 25.85 14.43
CA ILE A 17 -0.33 26.65 13.49
C ILE A 17 -1.19 27.65 14.28
N TYR A 18 -0.96 28.94 14.06
CA TYR A 18 -1.68 30.02 14.73
C TYR A 18 -2.77 30.61 13.83
N PHE A 19 -3.99 30.69 14.37
CA PHE A 19 -5.16 31.29 13.75
C PHE A 19 -5.51 32.62 14.46
N PRO A 20 -5.05 33.78 13.95
CA PRO A 20 -5.21 35.08 14.62
C PRO A 20 -6.67 35.48 14.85
N ASP A 21 -7.56 35.15 13.91
CA ASP A 21 -8.99 35.47 14.01
C ASP A 21 -9.66 34.85 15.24
N HIS A 22 -9.20 33.67 15.65
CA HIS A 22 -9.72 32.93 16.81
C HIS A 22 -8.81 33.03 18.03
N ARG A 23 -7.63 33.65 17.89
CA ARG A 23 -6.54 33.63 18.88
C ARG A 23 -6.20 32.21 19.35
N THR A 24 -6.25 31.25 18.42
CA THR A 24 -6.02 29.83 18.70
C THR A 24 -4.67 29.40 18.13
N LEU A 25 -3.83 28.78 18.97
CA LEU A 25 -2.62 28.09 18.55
C LEU A 25 -2.85 26.59 18.65
N PHE A 26 -2.70 25.87 17.54
CA PHE A 26 -2.53 24.43 17.55
C PHE A 26 -1.05 24.13 17.72
N SER A 27 -0.61 23.99 18.98
CA SER A 27 0.78 23.65 19.30
C SER A 27 1.06 22.17 19.00
N VAL A 28 2.23 21.89 18.46
CA VAL A 28 2.78 20.56 18.25
C VAL A 28 3.93 20.23 19.22
N ASP A 29 4.21 21.10 20.20
CA ASP A 29 5.33 20.94 21.15
C ASP A 29 5.23 19.69 22.02
N GLN A 30 4.01 19.21 22.25
CA GLN A 30 3.72 17.98 23.00
C GLN A 30 3.20 16.87 22.09
N ALA A 31 3.20 17.08 20.76
CA ALA A 31 2.79 16.05 19.83
C ALA A 31 3.89 14.98 19.76
N GLU A 32 3.55 13.76 20.16
CA GLU A 32 4.45 12.63 19.94
C GLU A 32 4.57 12.36 18.44
N LEU A 33 5.80 12.30 17.94
CA LEU A 33 6.06 11.87 16.58
C LEU A 33 5.76 10.37 16.48
N TRP A 34 4.57 10.04 16.00
CA TRP A 34 4.22 8.65 15.75
C TRP A 34 5.10 8.08 14.63
N GLN A 35 5.71 6.93 14.90
CA GLN A 35 6.40 6.11 13.91
C GLN A 35 5.90 4.68 14.06
N PRO A 36 5.60 3.99 12.96
CA PRO A 36 5.17 2.61 13.06
C PRO A 36 6.34 1.75 13.55
N GLY A 37 6.04 0.90 14.53
CA GLY A 37 6.98 -0.11 14.98
C GLY A 37 7.36 -1.06 13.85
N LEU A 38 8.57 -1.59 13.92
CA LEU A 38 8.99 -2.70 13.07
C LEU A 38 8.13 -3.94 13.35
N PRO A 39 7.86 -4.80 12.35
CA PRO A 39 7.24 -6.10 12.60
C PRO A 39 7.94 -6.86 13.72
N ALA A 40 7.17 -7.33 14.69
CA ALA A 40 7.67 -8.02 15.87
C ALA A 40 7.83 -9.53 15.67
N ALA A 41 7.11 -10.11 14.71
CA ALA A 41 7.07 -11.55 14.45
C ALA A 41 7.66 -11.92 13.09
N LEU A 42 8.18 -13.15 13.01
CA LEU A 42 8.58 -13.75 11.74
C LEU A 42 7.34 -13.97 10.85
N PRO A 43 7.47 -13.81 9.53
CA PRO A 43 6.38 -14.17 8.63
C PRO A 43 6.13 -15.68 8.66
N ASP A 44 4.86 -16.07 8.61
CA ASP A 44 4.42 -17.43 8.40
C ASP A 44 4.67 -17.89 6.97
N ALA A 45 4.68 -19.21 6.75
CA ALA A 45 4.91 -19.80 5.43
C ALA A 45 3.86 -19.38 4.39
N ALA A 46 4.26 -19.30 3.12
CA ALA A 46 3.43 -18.91 1.98
C ALA A 46 2.04 -19.56 1.94
N PRO A 47 1.86 -20.87 2.20
CA PRO A 47 0.53 -21.47 2.22
C PRO A 47 -0.44 -20.80 3.22
N LEU A 48 0.02 -20.47 4.42
CA LEU A 48 -0.79 -19.79 5.43
C LEU A 48 -1.10 -18.34 5.03
N ARG A 49 -0.13 -17.64 4.43
CA ARG A 49 -0.37 -16.28 3.90
C ARG A 49 -1.40 -16.29 2.78
N ARG A 50 -1.30 -17.24 1.84
CA ARG A 50 -2.25 -17.41 0.73
C ARG A 50 -3.65 -17.77 1.22
N GLU A 51 -3.76 -18.65 2.23
CA GLU A 51 -5.04 -18.96 2.88
C GLU A 51 -5.69 -17.69 3.47
N ARG A 52 -4.91 -16.87 4.18
CA ARG A 52 -5.39 -15.61 4.76
C ARG A 52 -5.80 -14.59 3.70
N ILE A 53 -5.05 -14.46 2.61
CA ILE A 53 -5.43 -13.60 1.48
C ILE A 53 -6.74 -14.10 0.87
N GLY A 54 -6.89 -15.40 0.65
CA GLY A 54 -8.16 -16.00 0.19
C GLY A 54 -9.33 -15.67 1.12
N ALA A 55 -9.14 -15.87 2.43
CA ALA A 55 -10.16 -15.55 3.42
C ALA A 55 -10.49 -14.05 3.47
N LEU A 56 -9.50 -13.17 3.31
CA LEU A 56 -9.70 -11.72 3.20
C LEU A 56 -10.53 -11.35 1.97
N VAL A 57 -10.18 -11.90 0.81
CA VAL A 57 -10.92 -11.67 -0.44
C VAL A 57 -12.37 -12.13 -0.29
N ASP A 58 -12.61 -13.28 0.35
CA ASP A 58 -13.95 -13.76 0.66
C ASP A 58 -14.73 -12.82 1.60
N ARG A 59 -14.10 -12.31 2.67
CA ARG A 59 -14.73 -11.35 3.59
C ARG A 59 -15.01 -10.01 2.95
N LEU A 60 -14.19 -9.60 1.99
CA LEU A 60 -14.31 -8.33 1.28
C LEU A 60 -15.13 -8.45 -0.02
N ARG A 61 -15.73 -9.60 -0.31
CA ARG A 61 -16.39 -9.92 -1.58
C ARG A 61 -17.37 -8.84 -2.05
N SER A 62 -18.19 -8.30 -1.15
CA SER A 62 -19.18 -7.26 -1.48
C SER A 62 -18.58 -5.90 -1.87
N ARG A 63 -17.28 -5.73 -1.72
CA ARG A 63 -16.54 -4.50 -2.01
C ARG A 63 -15.50 -4.65 -3.10
N LEU A 64 -15.19 -5.87 -3.54
CA LEU A 64 -14.17 -6.12 -4.56
C LEU A 64 -14.47 -5.37 -5.87
N SER A 65 -15.74 -5.29 -6.26
CA SER A 65 -16.17 -4.59 -7.48
C SER A 65 -15.94 -3.06 -7.44
N SER A 66 -15.54 -2.50 -6.29
CA SER A 66 -15.11 -1.09 -6.20
C SER A 66 -13.69 -0.87 -6.71
N SER A 67 -12.88 -1.92 -6.77
CA SER A 67 -11.50 -1.86 -7.27
C SER A 67 -11.47 -2.27 -8.75
N PRO A 68 -10.79 -1.50 -9.63
CA PRO A 68 -10.53 -1.98 -10.98
C PRO A 68 -9.59 -3.19 -10.98
N PHE A 69 -8.79 -3.39 -9.93
CA PHE A 69 -7.77 -4.44 -9.89
C PHE A 69 -8.24 -5.73 -9.21
N CYS A 70 -9.55 -5.85 -8.89
CA CYS A 70 -10.05 -7.04 -8.18
C CYS A 70 -9.90 -8.34 -8.96
N GLU A 71 -9.78 -8.28 -10.29
CA GLU A 71 -9.59 -9.47 -11.14
C GLU A 71 -8.29 -10.20 -10.79
N HIS A 72 -7.27 -9.47 -10.32
CA HIS A 72 -6.01 -10.06 -9.91
C HIS A 72 -6.18 -10.90 -8.63
N LEU A 73 -6.90 -10.37 -7.63
CA LEU A 73 -7.23 -11.11 -6.41
C LEU A 73 -8.10 -12.33 -6.71
N ALA A 74 -9.10 -12.16 -7.58
CA ALA A 74 -9.98 -13.26 -8.02
C ALA A 74 -9.19 -14.38 -8.71
N HIS A 75 -8.27 -14.04 -9.62
CA HIS A 75 -7.43 -15.02 -10.31
C HIS A 75 -6.53 -15.79 -9.34
N LEU A 76 -5.83 -15.08 -8.45
CA LEU A 76 -4.90 -15.68 -7.49
C LEU A 76 -5.60 -16.59 -6.48
N THR A 77 -6.78 -16.19 -6.00
CA THR A 77 -7.53 -16.93 -4.97
C THR A 77 -8.48 -17.98 -5.54
N GLY A 78 -8.73 -17.98 -6.85
CA GLY A 78 -9.72 -18.83 -7.51
C GLY A 78 -11.18 -18.46 -7.23
N ILE A 79 -11.43 -17.31 -6.57
CA ILE A 79 -12.77 -16.86 -6.23
C ILE A 79 -13.42 -16.24 -7.48
N GLN A 80 -14.64 -16.68 -7.80
CA GLN A 80 -15.44 -16.12 -8.89
C GLN A 80 -16.14 -14.84 -8.44
N ILE A 81 -15.75 -13.70 -9.00
CA ILE A 81 -16.33 -12.37 -8.73
C ILE A 81 -16.50 -11.62 -10.06
N GLU A 82 -17.59 -10.86 -10.16
CA GLU A 82 -17.76 -9.90 -11.25
C GLU A 82 -16.90 -8.65 -10.97
N CYS A 83 -15.85 -8.47 -11.76
CA CYS A 83 -14.94 -7.34 -11.68
C CYS A 83 -15.23 -6.30 -12.77
N PRO A 84 -15.03 -5.00 -12.47
CA PRO A 84 -15.07 -3.97 -13.49
C PRO A 84 -14.09 -4.29 -14.62
N LYS A 85 -14.45 -3.96 -15.86
CA LYS A 85 -13.52 -4.09 -16.98
C LYS A 85 -12.35 -3.12 -16.78
N THR A 86 -11.17 -3.67 -16.59
CA THR A 86 -9.94 -2.89 -16.45
C THR A 86 -9.25 -2.70 -17.79
N ASN A 87 -8.59 -1.56 -17.93
CA ASN A 87 -7.87 -1.23 -19.15
C ASN A 87 -6.72 -2.24 -19.34
N PRO A 88 -6.59 -2.91 -20.52
CA PRO A 88 -5.55 -3.90 -20.77
C PRO A 88 -4.13 -3.43 -20.48
N LEU A 89 -3.83 -2.14 -20.66
CA LEU A 89 -2.52 -1.56 -20.34
C LEU A 89 -2.19 -1.66 -18.84
N ARG A 90 -3.20 -1.67 -17.97
CA ARG A 90 -3.04 -1.76 -16.51
C ARG A 90 -2.86 -3.20 -16.08
N ILE A 91 -3.54 -4.14 -16.74
CA ILE A 91 -3.37 -5.59 -16.55
C ILE A 91 -1.94 -5.99 -16.92
N ASP A 92 -1.49 -5.59 -18.11
CA ASP A 92 -0.10 -5.76 -18.57
C ASP A 92 0.91 -5.09 -17.62
N GLY A 93 0.52 -3.99 -16.99
CA GLY A 93 1.26 -3.36 -15.89
C GLY A 93 1.47 -4.25 -14.66
N ILE A 94 0.40 -4.86 -14.17
CA ILE A 94 0.42 -5.82 -13.06
C ILE A 94 1.29 -7.03 -13.41
N GLU A 95 1.15 -7.57 -14.62
CA GLU A 95 1.96 -8.70 -15.09
C GLU A 95 3.46 -8.37 -15.13
N LYS A 96 3.83 -7.16 -15.57
CA LYS A 96 5.22 -6.67 -15.52
C LYS A 96 5.74 -6.55 -14.09
N ILE A 97 4.92 -6.07 -13.16
CA ILE A 97 5.28 -6.01 -11.74
C ILE A 97 5.54 -7.42 -11.21
N ILE A 98 4.63 -8.37 -11.43
CA ILE A 98 4.77 -9.76 -10.98
C ILE A 98 6.06 -10.37 -11.52
N ARG A 99 6.31 -10.23 -12.82
CA ARG A 99 7.52 -10.74 -13.46
C ARG A 99 8.77 -10.09 -12.89
N GLY A 100 8.77 -8.76 -12.74
CA GLY A 100 9.90 -8.02 -12.18
C GLY A 100 10.21 -8.43 -10.74
N LEU A 101 9.18 -8.62 -9.90
CA LEU A 101 9.35 -9.10 -8.52
C LEU A 101 9.91 -10.53 -8.47
N ARG A 102 9.43 -11.44 -9.33
CA ARG A 102 9.94 -12.83 -9.40
C ARG A 102 11.40 -12.91 -9.86
N LEU A 103 11.75 -12.10 -10.84
CA LEU A 103 13.09 -12.09 -11.43
C LEU A 103 14.07 -11.13 -10.73
N ASN A 104 13.61 -10.39 -9.71
CA ASN A 104 14.32 -9.28 -9.08
C ASN A 104 14.83 -8.22 -10.10
N GLU A 105 13.99 -7.90 -11.10
CA GLU A 105 14.27 -6.93 -12.15
C GLU A 105 13.54 -5.61 -11.86
N ILE A 106 14.22 -4.66 -11.18
CA ILE A 106 13.66 -3.35 -10.81
C ILE A 106 13.07 -2.63 -12.03
N ASP A 107 13.78 -2.60 -13.16
CA ASP A 107 13.32 -1.86 -14.34
C ASP A 107 11.98 -2.41 -14.90
N GLN A 108 11.73 -3.72 -14.82
CA GLN A 108 10.43 -4.28 -15.20
C GLN A 108 9.31 -3.84 -14.24
N VAL A 109 9.61 -3.83 -12.93
CA VAL A 109 8.67 -3.30 -11.93
C VAL A 109 8.36 -1.84 -12.22
N ILE A 110 9.37 -1.02 -12.54
CA ILE A 110 9.17 0.40 -12.87
C ILE A 110 8.30 0.60 -14.11
N ILE A 111 8.46 -0.20 -15.17
CA ILE A 111 7.60 -0.13 -16.37
C ILE A 111 6.14 -0.42 -15.97
N GLY A 112 5.92 -1.45 -15.15
CA GLY A 112 4.59 -1.78 -14.65
C GLY A 112 4.01 -0.67 -13.77
N VAL A 113 4.77 -0.15 -12.81
CA VAL A 113 4.38 0.96 -11.92
C VAL A 113 4.02 2.23 -12.72
N GLN A 114 4.79 2.56 -13.76
CA GLN A 114 4.50 3.71 -14.62
C GLN A 114 3.11 3.59 -15.29
N SER A 115 2.68 2.36 -15.59
CA SER A 115 1.34 2.13 -16.09
C SER A 115 0.26 2.23 -15.02
N LEU A 116 0.56 2.21 -13.72
CA LEU A 116 -0.47 2.28 -12.67
C LEU A 116 -0.62 3.69 -12.11
N LEU A 117 0.48 4.45 -11.98
CA LEU A 117 0.45 5.73 -11.29
C LEU A 117 -0.55 6.71 -11.92
N GLY A 118 -1.36 7.34 -11.06
CA GLY A 118 -2.42 8.27 -11.43
C GLY A 118 -3.67 7.62 -12.02
N TYR A 119 -3.75 6.29 -12.11
CA TYR A 119 -4.92 5.61 -12.64
C TYR A 119 -6.02 5.47 -11.57
N GLY A 120 -7.17 6.06 -11.85
CA GLY A 120 -8.34 6.07 -10.97
C GLY A 120 -8.69 7.49 -10.50
N PRO A 121 -9.94 7.73 -10.06
CA PRO A 121 -10.36 9.05 -9.60
C PRO A 121 -9.85 9.34 -8.17
N GLY A 122 -9.93 10.61 -7.77
CA GLY A 122 -9.75 11.03 -6.38
C GLY A 122 -8.34 11.49 -6.02
N LEU A 123 -8.12 11.70 -4.72
CA LEU A 123 -6.83 12.16 -4.18
C LEU A 123 -5.80 11.04 -4.08
N THR A 124 -6.28 9.79 -3.98
CA THR A 124 -5.50 8.56 -3.98
C THR A 124 -6.03 7.64 -5.10
N PRO A 125 -5.60 7.85 -6.36
CA PRO A 125 -5.94 6.97 -7.46
C PRO A 125 -5.67 5.49 -7.16
N SER A 126 -6.57 4.59 -7.57
CA SER A 126 -6.46 3.15 -7.35
C SER A 126 -5.10 2.57 -7.72
N GLY A 127 -4.51 3.00 -8.84
CA GLY A 127 -3.18 2.51 -9.25
C GLY A 127 -2.07 2.92 -8.29
N ASP A 128 -2.18 4.07 -7.63
CA ASP A 128 -1.24 4.48 -6.59
C ASP A 128 -1.41 3.66 -5.32
N ASP A 129 -2.66 3.28 -4.97
CA ASP A 129 -2.95 2.44 -3.82
C ASP A 129 -2.35 1.02 -4.02
N VAL A 130 -2.41 0.47 -5.23
CA VAL A 130 -1.71 -0.78 -5.58
C VAL A 130 -0.19 -0.63 -5.36
N VAL A 131 0.42 0.42 -5.89
CA VAL A 131 1.87 0.63 -5.75
C VAL A 131 2.25 0.88 -4.28
N THR A 132 1.40 1.58 -3.53
CA THR A 132 1.54 1.80 -2.08
C THR A 132 1.55 0.49 -1.32
N GLY A 133 0.57 -0.39 -1.56
CA GLY A 133 0.50 -1.70 -0.90
C GLY A 133 1.73 -2.57 -1.20
N MET A 134 2.22 -2.53 -2.45
CA MET A 134 3.42 -3.25 -2.86
C MET A 134 4.67 -2.73 -2.14
N LEU A 135 4.92 -1.41 -2.19
CA LEU A 135 6.06 -0.79 -1.52
C LEU A 135 6.04 -1.04 -0.01
N LEU A 136 4.86 -0.96 0.61
CA LEU A 136 4.67 -1.24 2.03
C LEU A 136 5.05 -2.69 2.34
N GLY A 137 4.58 -3.66 1.55
CA GLY A 137 4.94 -5.07 1.67
C GLY A 137 6.45 -5.31 1.63
N LEU A 138 7.10 -4.82 0.58
CA LEU A 138 8.54 -4.97 0.36
C LEU A 138 9.38 -4.31 1.45
N SER A 139 9.01 -3.10 1.88
CA SER A 139 9.78 -2.33 2.86
C SER A 139 9.59 -2.84 4.28
N ARG A 140 8.38 -3.32 4.60
CA ARG A 140 8.04 -3.78 5.96
C ARG A 140 8.53 -5.20 6.20
N TYR A 141 8.47 -6.06 5.18
CA TYR A 141 8.91 -7.46 5.25
C TYR A 141 10.05 -7.79 4.27
N PRO A 142 11.21 -7.10 4.33
CA PRO A 142 12.33 -7.39 3.44
C PRO A 142 12.92 -8.78 3.76
N ARG A 143 13.23 -9.58 2.74
CA ARG A 143 13.70 -10.96 2.92
C ARG A 143 15.02 -11.00 3.70
N SER A 144 15.93 -10.04 3.48
CA SER A 144 17.20 -9.93 4.24
C SER A 144 17.04 -9.88 5.75
N ARG A 145 15.93 -9.34 6.25
CA ARG A 145 15.64 -9.27 7.70
C ARG A 145 15.23 -10.62 8.30
N PHE A 146 14.73 -11.54 7.46
CA PHE A 146 14.11 -12.78 7.88
C PHE A 146 14.79 -14.01 7.29
N SER A 147 16.10 -13.94 7.00
CA SER A 147 16.93 -14.99 6.38
C SER A 147 16.98 -16.36 7.11
N GLY A 148 16.16 -16.56 8.15
CA GLY A 148 15.87 -17.84 8.80
C GLY A 148 14.43 -18.34 8.60
N THR A 149 13.73 -17.93 7.54
CA THR A 149 12.39 -18.44 7.21
C THR A 149 12.39 -19.98 7.18
N ARG A 150 11.34 -20.58 7.74
CA ARG A 150 11.26 -22.04 7.96
C ARG A 150 11.13 -22.85 6.67
N ASP A 151 10.77 -22.21 5.56
CA ASP A 151 10.58 -22.87 4.26
C ASP A 151 11.58 -22.30 3.25
N PRO A 152 12.55 -23.11 2.76
CA PRO A 152 13.53 -22.69 1.77
C PRO A 152 12.93 -22.39 0.39
N ASN A 153 11.68 -22.80 0.13
CA ASN A 153 10.96 -22.47 -1.10
C ASN A 153 10.11 -21.20 -0.98
N ASP A 154 9.91 -20.70 0.24
CA ASP A 154 9.15 -19.48 0.50
C ASP A 154 10.07 -18.26 0.41
N ILE A 155 10.27 -17.81 -0.83
CA ILE A 155 11.13 -16.67 -1.13
C ILE A 155 10.26 -15.44 -1.36
N LEU A 156 10.16 -14.59 -0.34
CA LEU A 156 9.73 -13.20 -0.53
C LEU A 156 10.72 -12.50 -1.50
N PRO A 157 10.27 -11.62 -2.40
CA PRO A 157 11.16 -10.85 -3.26
C PRO A 157 12.17 -10.04 -2.44
N GLU A 158 13.42 -9.95 -2.90
CA GLU A 158 14.43 -9.06 -2.32
C GLU A 158 14.69 -7.94 -3.33
N MET A 159 14.01 -6.82 -3.11
CA MET A 159 14.08 -5.65 -3.98
C MET A 159 14.77 -4.50 -3.25
N ASP A 160 15.61 -3.75 -3.94
CA ASP A 160 16.11 -2.48 -3.44
C ASP A 160 15.00 -1.43 -3.52
N VAL A 161 14.24 -1.30 -2.43
CA VAL A 161 13.12 -0.35 -2.36
C VAL A 161 13.61 1.10 -2.42
N GLU A 162 14.84 1.38 -1.99
CA GLU A 162 15.43 2.71 -2.10
C GLU A 162 15.69 3.08 -3.56
N GLU A 163 16.27 2.17 -4.34
CA GLU A 163 16.42 2.35 -5.79
C GLU A 163 15.04 2.48 -6.47
N MET A 164 14.07 1.64 -6.10
CA MET A 164 12.71 1.70 -6.65
C MET A 164 12.09 3.08 -6.42
N ILE A 165 12.11 3.61 -5.19
CA ILE A 165 11.47 4.90 -4.90
C ILE A 165 12.19 6.07 -5.59
N GLN A 166 13.52 5.98 -5.77
CA GLN A 166 14.27 6.98 -6.56
C GLN A 166 13.79 7.03 -8.01
N LYS A 167 13.47 5.89 -8.63
CA LYS A 167 12.92 5.81 -9.99
C LYS A 167 11.43 6.18 -10.07
N ILE A 168 10.64 5.82 -9.06
CA ILE A 168 9.20 6.09 -9.00
C ILE A 168 8.91 7.59 -8.80
N ASN A 169 9.68 8.28 -7.94
CA ASN A 169 9.44 9.68 -7.59
C ASN A 169 9.28 10.65 -8.77
N PRO A 170 10.18 10.68 -9.78
CA PRO A 170 10.02 11.58 -10.93
C PRO A 170 8.79 11.24 -11.79
N ILE A 171 8.36 9.98 -11.82
CA ILE A 171 7.15 9.53 -12.53
C ILE A 171 5.90 10.00 -11.75
N ALA A 172 5.86 9.70 -10.45
CA ALA A 172 4.76 10.08 -9.56
C ALA A 172 4.56 11.60 -9.51
N ALA A 173 5.65 12.39 -9.56
CA ALA A 173 5.60 13.85 -9.61
C ALA A 173 4.80 14.41 -10.81
N ARG A 174 4.68 13.64 -11.90
CA ARG A 174 3.98 14.05 -13.14
C ARG A 174 2.65 13.33 -13.32
N ALA A 175 2.48 12.17 -12.70
CA ALA A 175 1.36 11.27 -12.95
C ALA A 175 0.26 11.34 -11.89
N THR A 176 0.58 11.75 -10.65
CA THR A 176 -0.38 11.70 -9.55
C THR A 176 -0.35 12.91 -8.62
N THR A 177 -1.20 12.90 -7.59
CA THR A 177 -1.41 13.96 -6.62
C THR A 177 -0.25 14.07 -5.63
N LEU A 178 -0.15 15.24 -4.98
CA LEU A 178 0.81 15.44 -3.90
C LEU A 178 0.56 14.47 -2.72
N LEU A 179 -0.70 14.13 -2.44
CA LEU A 179 -1.05 13.22 -1.36
C LEU A 179 -0.53 11.80 -1.64
N SER A 180 -0.83 11.23 -2.82
CA SER A 180 -0.33 9.92 -3.22
C SER A 180 1.19 9.84 -3.21
N ARG A 181 1.88 10.89 -3.67
CA ARG A 181 3.36 10.95 -3.64
C ARG A 181 3.92 10.83 -2.22
N ASN A 182 3.30 11.51 -1.25
CA ASN A 182 3.72 11.42 0.15
C ASN A 182 3.43 10.02 0.73
N ILE A 183 2.28 9.43 0.39
CA ILE A 183 1.92 8.07 0.81
C ILE A 183 2.91 7.04 0.24
N LEU A 184 3.25 7.12 -1.05
CA LEU A 184 4.23 6.25 -1.70
C LEU A 184 5.61 6.35 -1.03
N ALA A 185 6.06 7.58 -0.74
CA ALA A 185 7.34 7.80 -0.06
C ALA A 185 7.33 7.24 1.38
N ASN A 186 6.19 7.30 2.07
CA ASN A 186 6.04 6.68 3.39
C ASN A 186 6.05 5.15 3.28
N ALA A 187 5.32 4.58 2.32
CA ALA A 187 5.26 3.13 2.11
C ALA A 187 6.63 2.53 1.80
N ALA A 188 7.46 3.24 1.02
CA ALA A 188 8.85 2.87 0.75
C ALA A 188 9.77 2.85 2.00
N ARG A 189 9.31 3.43 3.13
CA ARG A 189 9.98 3.36 4.43
C ARG A 189 9.33 2.33 5.37
N GLY A 190 8.35 1.57 4.87
CA GLY A 190 7.53 0.68 5.68
C GLY A 190 6.47 1.40 6.53
N TRP A 191 6.18 2.68 6.21
CA TRP A 191 5.23 3.51 6.93
C TRP A 191 3.91 3.65 6.17
N ALA A 192 2.79 3.52 6.86
CA ALA A 192 1.46 3.71 6.31
C ALA A 192 0.47 3.99 7.45
N ASP A 193 -0.80 4.21 7.10
CA ASP A 193 -1.87 4.20 8.10
C ASP A 193 -1.91 2.85 8.84
N GLU A 194 -2.20 2.90 10.14
CA GLU A 194 -2.21 1.75 11.04
C GLU A 194 -3.07 0.60 10.51
N ARG A 195 -4.19 0.92 9.86
CA ARG A 195 -5.09 -0.08 9.25
C ARG A 195 -4.38 -0.90 8.17
N LEU A 196 -3.60 -0.25 7.31
CA LEU A 196 -2.83 -0.94 6.27
C LEU A 196 -1.69 -1.75 6.86
N ILE A 197 -1.00 -1.18 7.85
CA ILE A 197 0.07 -1.86 8.59
C ILE A 197 -0.46 -3.13 9.26
N PHE A 198 -1.52 -3.02 10.06
CA PHE A 198 -2.09 -4.15 10.77
C PHE A 198 -2.68 -5.19 9.80
N SER A 199 -3.27 -4.76 8.68
CA SER A 199 -3.75 -5.71 7.67
C SER A 199 -2.60 -6.50 7.04
N LEU A 200 -1.50 -5.85 6.71
CA LEU A 200 -0.30 -6.52 6.21
C LEU A 200 0.31 -7.45 7.28
N ASP A 201 0.42 -7.00 8.53
CA ASP A 201 0.94 -7.81 9.63
C ASP A 201 0.06 -9.05 9.87
N GLY A 202 -1.26 -8.92 9.77
CA GLY A 202 -2.20 -10.03 9.88
C GLY A 202 -2.09 -11.03 8.73
N ILE A 203 -1.86 -10.57 7.50
CA ILE A 203 -1.54 -11.46 6.37
C ILE A 203 -0.27 -12.25 6.66
N MET A 204 0.79 -11.55 7.09
CA MET A 204 2.12 -12.14 7.27
C MET A 204 2.22 -13.05 8.48
N THR A 205 1.51 -12.77 9.57
CA THR A 205 1.74 -13.40 10.88
C THR A 205 0.49 -14.01 11.52
N GLY A 206 -0.68 -13.77 10.92
CA GLY A 206 -1.97 -14.20 11.47
C GLY A 206 -2.50 -13.32 12.61
N PHE A 207 -1.79 -12.25 12.96
CA PHE A 207 -2.24 -11.27 13.94
C PHE A 207 -2.13 -9.83 13.40
N PRO A 208 -3.22 -9.03 13.45
CA PRO A 208 -4.56 -9.40 13.90
C PRO A 208 -5.25 -10.42 12.98
N ASP A 209 -6.37 -10.96 13.44
CA ASP A 209 -7.13 -11.98 12.71
C ASP A 209 -7.72 -11.44 11.39
N VAL A 210 -8.15 -12.35 10.51
CA VAL A 210 -8.67 -12.04 9.17
C VAL A 210 -9.89 -11.12 9.21
N ASP A 211 -10.81 -11.27 10.16
CA ASP A 211 -12.02 -10.44 10.22
C ASP A 211 -11.66 -9.01 10.66
N THR A 212 -10.70 -8.87 11.58
CA THR A 212 -10.14 -7.57 11.95
C THR A 212 -9.40 -6.90 10.79
N CYS A 213 -8.56 -7.63 10.05
CA CYS A 213 -7.90 -7.14 8.85
C CYS A 213 -8.90 -6.71 7.77
N ALA A 214 -9.95 -7.51 7.52
CA ALA A 214 -11.01 -7.16 6.58
C ALA A 214 -11.71 -5.85 6.98
N ARG A 215 -12.01 -5.65 8.27
CA ARG A 215 -12.56 -4.37 8.76
C ARG A 215 -11.61 -3.19 8.54
N TYR A 216 -10.32 -3.36 8.78
CA TYR A 216 -9.32 -2.31 8.56
C TYR A 216 -9.23 -1.89 7.10
N LEU A 217 -9.11 -2.85 6.17
CA LEU A 217 -9.12 -2.58 4.73
C LEU A 217 -10.44 -1.94 4.30
N ALA A 218 -11.57 -2.43 4.83
CA ALA A 218 -12.89 -1.87 4.59
C ALA A 218 -13.04 -0.41 5.06
N MET A 219 -12.33 0.00 6.11
CA MET A 219 -12.39 1.36 6.63
C MET A 219 -11.40 2.30 5.95
N TRP A 220 -10.52 1.81 5.07
CA TRP A 220 -9.53 2.59 4.35
C TRP A 220 -10.05 3.02 2.97
N GLY A 221 -10.63 4.22 2.90
CA GLY A 221 -11.14 4.78 1.66
C GLY A 221 -12.34 4.01 1.07
N SER A 222 -12.79 4.41 -0.12
CA SER A 222 -13.89 3.72 -0.82
C SER A 222 -13.42 2.40 -1.45
N SER A 223 -12.39 2.48 -2.29
CA SER A 223 -11.74 1.33 -2.95
C SER A 223 -10.27 1.15 -2.52
N SER A 224 -9.66 2.18 -1.93
CA SER A 224 -8.22 2.22 -1.60
C SER A 224 -7.75 1.05 -0.76
N GLY A 225 -8.55 0.56 0.18
CA GLY A 225 -8.21 -0.63 0.97
C GLY A 225 -8.11 -1.90 0.13
N ILE A 226 -9.00 -2.08 -0.84
CA ILE A 226 -8.94 -3.23 -1.78
C ILE A 226 -7.75 -3.07 -2.72
N ASP A 227 -7.55 -1.88 -3.29
CA ASP A 227 -6.43 -1.59 -4.18
C ASP A 227 -5.08 -1.80 -3.46
N SER A 228 -4.98 -1.36 -2.20
CA SER A 228 -3.81 -1.63 -1.34
C SER A 228 -3.61 -3.12 -1.09
N LEU A 229 -4.70 -3.89 -0.88
CA LEU A 229 -4.62 -5.35 -0.72
C LEU A 229 -4.08 -6.04 -1.99
N VAL A 230 -4.45 -5.56 -3.19
CA VAL A 230 -3.82 -6.03 -4.44
C VAL A 230 -2.31 -5.82 -4.38
N GLY A 231 -1.88 -4.61 -4.04
CA GLY A 231 -0.46 -4.28 -3.88
C GLY A 231 0.28 -5.15 -2.87
N MET A 232 -0.29 -5.29 -1.67
CA MET A 232 0.27 -6.14 -0.60
C MET A 232 0.42 -7.57 -1.10
N THR A 233 -0.59 -8.08 -1.79
CA THR A 233 -0.59 -9.43 -2.36
C THR A 233 0.55 -9.62 -3.36
N LEU A 234 0.81 -8.66 -4.25
CA LEU A 234 1.94 -8.71 -5.19
C LEU A 234 3.29 -8.89 -4.48
N ALA A 235 3.47 -8.24 -3.32
CA ALA A 235 4.70 -8.31 -2.56
C ALA A 235 4.88 -9.60 -1.76
N VAL A 236 3.78 -10.25 -1.31
CA VAL A 236 3.84 -11.30 -0.28
C VAL A 236 3.30 -12.67 -0.70
N TRP A 237 2.74 -12.79 -1.91
CA TRP A 237 2.08 -14.02 -2.38
C TRP A 237 2.98 -15.26 -2.30
N GLY A 238 4.23 -15.14 -2.78
CA GLY A 238 5.14 -16.28 -2.97
C GLY A 238 4.64 -17.25 -4.05
N GLU A 239 5.54 -17.73 -4.92
CA GLU A 239 5.22 -18.88 -5.81
C GLU A 239 5.13 -20.18 -5.02
#